data_AF-C5T4X5-F1
#
_entry.id   AF-C5T4X5-F1
#
_cell.length_a   1.000
_cell.length_b   1.000
_cell.length_c   1.000
_cell.angle_alpha   90.00
_cell.angle_beta   90.00
_cell.angle_gamma   90.00
#
_symmetry.space_group_name_H-M   'P 1'
#
loop_
_entity.id
_entity.type
_entity.pdbx_description
1 polymer ?
#
loop_
_entity_poly.entity_id
_entity_poly.type
_entity_poly.pdbx_seq_one_letter_code
_entity_poly.pdbx_strand_id
1 'polypeptide(L)' 'MPLNTHGGLLSFGHCGVAGGMAHVVETWQQMTGQAGARQIKPPRRAFIHADGGVMSSHVSLLLSRED' A
#
# COMPACT_ATOMS: atom_id res chain seq x y z
N MET A 1 -1.33 1.13 -14.14
CA MET A 1 -0.55 1.12 -12.88
C MET A 1 -1.38 0.39 -11.83
N PRO A 2 -0.91 -0.72 -11.24
CA PRO A 2 -1.63 -1.41 -10.17
C PRO A 2 -1.83 -0.48 -8.97
N LEU A 3 -3.03 -0.48 -8.38
CA LEU A 3 -3.40 0.39 -7.27
C LEU A 3 -4.19 -0.44 -6.26
N ASN A 4 -3.82 -0.34 -4.98
CA ASN A 4 -4.53 -0.97 -3.87
C ASN A 4 -4.86 -2.44 -4.15
N THR A 5 -3.88 -3.24 -4.58
CA THR A 5 -4.07 -4.65 -4.99
C THR A 5 -4.70 -5.53 -3.91
N HIS A 6 -4.59 -5.18 -2.62
CA HIS A 6 -5.34 -5.77 -1.50
C HIS A 6 -6.84 -5.41 -1.42
N GLY A 7 -7.35 -4.50 -2.25
CA GLY A 7 -8.72 -3.97 -2.22
C GLY A 7 -8.88 -2.57 -1.60
N GLY A 8 -7.87 -2.06 -0.90
CA GLY A 8 -7.89 -0.72 -0.29
C GLY A 8 -8.90 -0.61 0.85
N LEU A 9 -9.14 0.62 1.31
CA LEU A 9 -10.02 0.86 2.46
C LEU A 9 -11.48 0.44 2.22
N LEU A 10 -11.89 0.29 0.95
CA LEU A 10 -13.24 -0.12 0.55
C LEU A 10 -13.49 -1.63 0.68
N SER A 11 -12.49 -2.46 0.40
CA SER A 11 -12.66 -3.92 0.34
C SER A 11 -11.77 -4.70 1.30
N PHE A 12 -10.57 -4.21 1.60
CA PHE A 12 -9.71 -4.81 2.62
C PHE A 12 -10.19 -4.44 4.03
N GLY A 13 -10.61 -3.19 4.19
CA GLY A 13 -11.13 -2.63 5.44
C GLY A 13 -10.40 -1.35 5.87
N HIS A 14 -11.01 -0.62 6.79
CA HIS A 14 -10.51 0.65 7.32
C HIS A 14 -10.45 0.62 8.85
N CYS A 15 -9.25 0.47 9.40
CA CYS A 15 -8.99 0.43 10.84
C CYS A 15 -8.61 1.81 11.42
N GLY A 16 -9.26 2.88 10.94
CA GLY A 16 -8.99 4.25 11.37
C GLY A 16 -7.55 4.69 11.05
N VAL A 17 -6.86 5.22 12.06
CA VAL A 17 -5.51 5.81 11.90
C VAL A 17 -4.48 4.81 11.34
N ALA A 18 -4.67 3.51 11.60
CA ALA A 18 -3.78 2.45 11.10
C ALA A 18 -4.07 2.04 9.64
N GLY A 19 -5.11 2.59 8.99
CA GLY A 19 -5.50 2.21 7.62
C GLY A 19 -4.38 2.36 6.60
N GLY A 20 -3.57 3.41 6.71
CA GLY A 20 -2.40 3.63 5.85
C GLY A 20 -1.33 2.54 5.95
N MET A 21 -1.23 1.85 7.10
CA MET A 21 -0.25 0.77 7.27
C MET A 21 -0.58 -0.47 6.44
N ALA A 22 -1.86 -0.70 6.11
CA ALA A 22 -2.24 -1.79 5.21
C ALA A 22 -1.62 -1.61 3.81
N HIS A 23 -1.52 -0.36 3.33
CA HIS A 23 -0.87 -0.04 2.05
C HIS A 23 0.64 -0.33 2.09
N VAL A 24 1.29 -0.07 3.23
CA VAL A 24 2.72 -0.38 3.46
C VAL A 24 2.94 -1.89 3.41
N VAL A 25 2.12 -2.66 4.12
CA VAL A 25 2.20 -4.14 4.15
C VAL A 25 1.97 -4.74 2.76
N GLU A 26 0.93 -4.30 2.05
CA GLU A 26 0.67 -4.78 0.69
C GLU A 26 1.82 -4.44 -0.25
N THR A 27 2.38 -3.23 -0.14
CA THR A 27 3.54 -2.83 -0.96
C THR A 27 4.73 -3.73 -0.69
N TRP A 28 5.04 -4.01 0.58
CA TRP A 28 6.12 -4.91 0.96
C TRP A 28 5.89 -6.33 0.43
N GLN A 29 4.67 -6.87 0.55
CA GLN A 29 4.32 -8.18 0.01
C GLN A 29 4.49 -8.24 -1.51
N GLN A 30 4.03 -7.21 -2.24
CA GLN A 30 4.19 -7.12 -3.69
C GLN A 30 5.66 -7.02 -4.10
N MET A 31 6.44 -6.21 -3.39
CA MET A 31 7.88 -6.06 -3.62
C MET A 31 8.66 -7.34 -3.31
N THR A 32 8.22 -8.16 -2.37
CA THR A 32 8.93 -9.39 -1.95
C THR A 32 8.42 -10.66 -2.63
N GLY A 33 7.40 -10.56 -3.50
CA GLY A 33 6.83 -11.74 -4.15
C GLY A 33 5.87 -12.55 -3.26
N GLN A 34 5.40 -11.97 -2.16
CA GLN A 34 4.60 -12.65 -1.12
C GLN A 34 3.11 -12.26 -1.15
N ALA A 35 2.61 -11.62 -2.22
CA ALA A 35 1.20 -11.19 -2.30
C ALA A 35 0.23 -12.28 -2.80
N GLY A 36 0.67 -13.53 -2.91
CA GLY A 36 -0.16 -14.68 -3.26
C GLY A 36 -0.87 -14.52 -4.61
N ALA A 37 -2.17 -14.83 -4.66
CA ALA A 37 -2.98 -14.74 -5.88
C ALA A 37 -3.09 -13.33 -6.48
N ARG A 38 -2.75 -12.28 -5.71
CA ARG A 38 -2.80 -10.87 -6.14
C ARG A 38 -1.43 -10.35 -6.61
N GLN A 39 -0.41 -11.22 -6.66
CA GLN A 39 0.95 -10.84 -6.99
C GLN A 39 1.05 -10.26 -8.41
N ILE A 40 1.57 -9.03 -8.50
CA ILE A 40 1.94 -8.40 -9.77
C ILE A 40 3.42 -8.68 -10.09
N LYS A 41 3.90 -8.23 -11.26
CA LYS A 41 5.35 -8.18 -11.52
C LYS A 41 6.03 -7.39 -10.37
N PRO A 42 6.97 -7.99 -9.60
CA PRO A 42 7.50 -7.37 -8.40
C PRO A 42 8.04 -5.95 -8.69
N PRO A 43 7.46 -4.90 -8.09
CA PRO A 43 7.86 -3.53 -8.37
C PRO A 43 9.20 -3.22 -7.69
N ARG A 44 10.08 -2.48 -8.38
CA ARG A 44 11.30 -1.92 -7.76
C ARG A 44 11.04 -0.64 -6.99
N ARG A 45 9.96 0.08 -7.32
CA ARG A 45 9.55 1.35 -6.71
C ARG A 45 8.06 1.34 -6.47
N ALA A 46 7.63 1.94 -5.38
CA ALA A 46 6.22 2.10 -5.04
C ALA A 46 5.96 3.46 -4.41
N PHE A 47 4.76 3.98 -4.65
CA PHE A 47 4.25 5.18 -4.03
C PHE A 47 3.04 4.81 -3.17
N ILE A 48 3.05 5.27 -1.92
CA ILE A 48 1.97 5.05 -0.96
C ILE A 48 1.53 6.42 -0.49
N HIS A 49 0.22 6.63 -0.39
CA HIS A 49 -0.37 7.82 0.20
C HIS A 49 -1.44 7.42 1.20
N ALA A 50 -1.51 8.17 2.29
CA ALA A 50 -2.57 8.08 3.27
C ALA A 50 -3.01 9.49 3.68
N ASP A 51 -4.32 9.65 3.89
CA ASP A 51 -4.89 10.85 4.49
C ASP A 51 -5.50 10.52 5.86
N GLY A 52 -5.66 11.55 6.69
CA GLY A 52 -6.27 11.46 8.02
C GLY A 52 -7.19 12.64 8.30
N GLY A 53 -8.24 12.36 9.09
CA GLY A 53 -9.28 13.33 9.40
C GLY A 53 -10.18 13.59 8.18
N VAL A 54 -10.60 14.83 8.00
CA VAL A 54 -11.30 15.27 6.78
C VAL A 54 -10.28 16.04 5.95
N MET A 55 -9.45 15.30 5.20
CA MET A 55 -8.38 15.87 4.36
C MET A 55 -7.44 16.81 5.14
N SER A 56 -7.18 16.51 6.42
CA SER A 56 -6.50 17.42 7.35
C SER A 56 -5.02 17.08 7.51
N SER A 57 -4.64 15.84 7.23
CA SER A 57 -3.27 15.35 7.36
C SER A 57 -2.98 14.38 6.24
N HIS A 58 -1.77 14.46 5.69
CA HIS A 58 -1.36 13.67 4.53
C HIS A 58 0.05 13.14 4.75
N VAL A 59 0.23 11.86 4.47
CA VAL A 59 1.54 11.21 4.49
C VAL A 59 1.73 10.48 3.17
N SER A 60 2.88 10.72 2.54
CA SER A 60 3.29 10.06 1.31
C SER A 60 4.63 9.38 1.52
N LEU A 61 4.76 8.14 1.04
CA LEU A 61 5.99 7.37 1.10
C LEU A 61 6.39 6.95 -0.32
N LEU A 62 7.68 7.06 -0.62
CA LEU A 62 8.29 6.47 -1.80
C LEU A 62 9.23 5.35 -1.34
N LEU A 63 8.89 4.11 -1.67
CA LEU A 63 9.72 2.96 -1.34
C LEU A 63 10.50 2.51 -2.57
N SER A 64 11.76 2.15 -2.37
CA SER A 64 12.61 1.52 -3.39
C SER A 64 13.18 0.23 -2.84
N ARG A 65 13.14 -0.83 -3.63
CA ARG A 65 13.79 -2.10 -3.32
C ARG A 65 15.20 -2.07 -3.90
N GLU A 66 16.19 -2.21 -3.04
CA GLU A 66 17.58 -2.45 -3.43
C GLU A 66 17.81 -3.96 -3.61
N ASP A 67 18.81 -4.29 -4.43
CA ASP A 67 19.15 -5.68 -4.74
C ASP A 67 20.13 -6.25 -3.71
#